data_AF-C0D7H3-F1
#
_entry.id   AF-C0D7H3-F1
#
_cell.length_a   1.000
_cell.length_b   1.000
_cell.length_c   1.000
_cell.angle_alpha   90.00
_cell.angle_beta   90.00
_cell.angle_gamma   90.00
#
_symmetry.space_group_name_H-M   'P 1'
#
loop_
_entity.id
_entity.type
_entity.pdbx_description
1 polymer ?
#
loop_
_entity_poly.entity_id
_entity_poly.type
_entity_poly.pdbx_seq_one_letter_code
_entity_poly.pdbx_strand_id
1 'polypeptide(L)'
;MSTKKSSWKDSIQTFGRSLLLPIALLAPIGMVMGICSAMGQSYMIEKFPFLGNEILKLVLSSLQTITSIVFNNIPLLFAMGVAQGMAKNEKGIAVFSSAVGYLTLNVVMSVYLKATGTMADVAVAAQVGQGTVLGIQTLKIEALGGLISGLVAAKVADRFYRLELPLAFAFFGGKKSIPIITFVCMIPIGLVIPVIWNVLTSFLISISFIFTAPYVGNAVYYTLNRALIPFGLHHVLASLVRFTEAGGTYMINGTEYVGILNATNEILFNLGPTSEYWKQLMPTLTSYLGGAQMLTTLFRVPAIGLAMYHT
;
A
#
# COMPACT_ATOMS: atom_id res chain seq x y z
N MET A 1 -1.97 42.32 3.91
CA MET A 1 -2.65 41.01 4.01
C MET A 1 -1.97 40.17 5.07
N SER A 2 -2.64 39.93 6.19
CA SER A 2 -2.12 39.10 7.29
C SER A 2 -1.97 37.65 6.82
N THR A 3 -0.74 37.18 6.68
CA THR A 3 -0.42 35.77 6.44
C THR A 3 -0.61 35.00 7.75
N LYS A 4 -1.87 34.68 8.09
CA LYS A 4 -2.15 33.71 9.17
C LYS A 4 -1.48 32.39 8.78
N LYS A 5 -0.30 32.12 9.35
CA LYS A 5 0.42 30.85 9.24
C LYS A 5 -0.58 29.76 9.65
N SER A 6 -0.92 28.84 8.76
CA SER A 6 -1.84 27.76 9.11
C SER A 6 -1.27 27.02 10.31
N SER A 7 -2.09 26.80 11.34
CA SER A 7 -1.64 26.07 12.51
C SER A 7 -1.23 24.65 12.09
N TRP A 8 -0.27 24.05 12.79
CA TRP A 8 0.11 22.65 12.57
C TRP A 8 -1.11 21.72 12.65
N LYS A 9 -2.07 22.05 13.52
CA LYS A 9 -3.38 21.38 13.63
C LYS A 9 -4.17 21.43 12.32
N ASP A 10 -4.22 22.60 11.68
CA ASP A 10 -4.94 22.79 10.41
C ASP A 10 -4.29 21.96 9.31
N SER A 11 -2.95 21.91 9.27
CA SER A 11 -2.22 21.10 8.28
C SER A 11 -2.48 19.61 8.44
N ILE A 12 -2.53 19.10 9.68
CA ILE A 12 -2.90 17.70 9.96
C ILE A 12 -4.34 17.44 9.53
N GLN A 13 -5.27 18.35 9.82
CA GLN A 13 -6.66 18.18 9.43
C GLN A 13 -6.84 18.23 7.91
N THR A 14 -6.16 19.14 7.21
CA THR A 14 -6.14 19.21 5.73
C THR A 14 -5.55 17.93 5.15
N PHE A 15 -4.45 17.44 5.71
CA PHE A 15 -3.85 16.17 5.31
C PHE A 15 -4.83 15.01 5.48
N GLY A 16 -5.43 14.84 6.66
CA GLY A 16 -6.43 13.80 6.89
C GLY A 16 -7.63 13.87 5.92
N ARG A 17 -8.12 15.09 5.65
CA ARG A 17 -9.20 15.30 4.65
C ARG A 17 -8.77 14.97 3.23
N SER A 18 -7.50 15.19 2.87
CA SER A 18 -6.98 14.87 1.53
C SER A 18 -7.00 13.37 1.23
N LEU A 19 -6.94 12.52 2.25
CA LEU A 19 -6.99 11.06 2.12
C LEU A 19 -8.41 10.54 1.87
N LEU A 20 -9.44 11.33 2.14
CA LEU A 20 -10.84 10.89 2.03
C LEU A 20 -11.23 10.57 0.58
N LEU A 21 -10.72 11.33 -0.40
CA LEU A 21 -11.10 11.14 -1.79
C LEU A 21 -10.68 9.75 -2.32
N PRO A 22 -9.40 9.32 -2.19
CA PRO A 22 -9.02 7.94 -2.53
C PRO A 22 -9.79 6.89 -1.72
N ILE A 23 -9.92 7.10 -0.40
CA ILE A 23 -10.56 6.11 0.49
C ILE A 23 -12.04 5.89 0.11
N ALA A 24 -12.76 6.96 -0.21
CA ALA A 24 -14.17 6.90 -0.61
C ALA A 24 -14.38 6.08 -1.88
N LEU A 25 -13.41 6.09 -2.81
CA LEU A 25 -13.45 5.27 -4.02
C LEU A 25 -13.11 3.79 -3.73
N LEU A 26 -12.12 3.54 -2.87
CA LEU A 26 -11.61 2.19 -2.62
C LEU A 26 -12.58 1.32 -1.84
N ALA A 27 -13.38 1.90 -0.94
CA ALA A 27 -14.36 1.15 -0.15
C ALA A 27 -15.40 0.39 -1.00
N PRO A 28 -16.18 1.03 -1.90
CA PRO A 28 -17.15 0.33 -2.74
C PRO A 28 -16.46 -0.63 -3.73
N ILE A 29 -15.31 -0.26 -4.30
CA ILE A 29 -14.58 -1.15 -5.23
C ILE A 29 -14.10 -2.41 -4.51
N GLY A 30 -13.60 -2.28 -3.28
CA GLY A 30 -13.10 -3.40 -2.49
C GLY A 30 -14.21 -4.33 -2.07
N MET A 31 -15.39 -3.78 -1.79
CA MET A 31 -16.60 -4.56 -1.54
C MET A 31 -16.97 -5.41 -2.76
N VAL A 32 -17.05 -4.81 -3.96
CA VAL A 32 -17.37 -5.55 -5.19
C VAL A 32 -16.33 -6.63 -5.46
N MET A 33 -15.04 -6.29 -5.39
CA MET A 33 -13.94 -7.25 -5.56
C MET A 33 -14.05 -8.42 -4.58
N GLY A 34 -14.30 -8.13 -3.30
CA GLY A 34 -14.43 -9.13 -2.24
C GLY A 34 -15.64 -10.05 -2.42
N ILE A 35 -16.81 -9.49 -2.77
CA ILE A 35 -18.02 -10.27 -3.03
C ILE A 35 -17.81 -11.19 -4.24
N CYS A 36 -17.30 -10.66 -5.36
CA CYS A 36 -17.04 -11.46 -6.56
C CYS A 36 -16.02 -12.57 -6.28
N SER A 37 -14.95 -12.26 -5.53
CA SER A 37 -13.93 -13.24 -5.14
C SER A 37 -14.51 -14.35 -4.26
N ALA A 38 -15.37 -14.01 -3.29
CA ALA A 38 -16.01 -14.97 -2.40
C ALA A 38 -17.01 -15.87 -3.14
N MET A 39 -17.80 -15.31 -4.06
CA MET A 39 -18.77 -16.05 -4.86
C MET A 39 -18.11 -17.00 -5.87
N GLY A 40 -16.90 -16.68 -6.33
CA GLY A 40 -16.13 -17.52 -7.27
C GLY A 40 -15.38 -18.70 -6.64
N GLN A 41 -15.37 -18.82 -5.31
CA GLN A 41 -14.64 -19.91 -4.63
C GLN A 41 -15.31 -21.27 -4.85
N SER A 42 -14.51 -22.33 -4.98
CA SER A 42 -15.00 -23.70 -5.22
C SER A 42 -16.02 -24.15 -4.16
N TYR A 43 -15.76 -23.88 -2.87
CA TYR A 43 -16.69 -24.23 -1.79
C TYR A 43 -18.03 -23.49 -1.91
N MET A 44 -18.03 -22.26 -2.42
CA MET A 44 -19.26 -21.46 -2.57
C MET A 44 -20.08 -22.00 -3.75
N ILE A 45 -19.41 -22.42 -4.82
CA ILE A 45 -20.03 -23.08 -5.97
C ILE A 45 -20.62 -24.45 -5.57
N GLU A 46 -19.91 -25.22 -4.75
CA GLU A 46 -20.41 -26.50 -4.23
C GLU A 46 -21.70 -26.30 -3.42
N LYS A 47 -21.72 -25.29 -2.54
CA LYS A 47 -22.90 -24.97 -1.73
C LYS A 47 -24.05 -24.35 -2.54
N PHE A 48 -23.72 -23.58 -3.57
CA PHE A 48 -24.67 -22.88 -4.43
C PHE A 48 -24.38 -23.16 -5.91
N PRO A 49 -24.86 -24.30 -6.45
CA PRO A 49 -24.48 -24.78 -7.79
C PRO A 49 -24.76 -23.82 -8.95
N PHE A 50 -25.71 -22.88 -8.79
CA PHE A 50 -25.98 -21.86 -9.81
C PHE A 50 -24.79 -20.89 -10.03
N LEU A 51 -23.94 -20.69 -9.02
CA LEU A 51 -22.65 -19.98 -9.15
C LEU A 51 -21.68 -20.72 -10.08
N GLY A 52 -21.96 -22.00 -10.34
CA GLY A 52 -21.26 -22.84 -11.29
C GLY A 52 -21.48 -22.46 -12.75
N ASN A 53 -22.56 -21.72 -13.06
CA ASN A 53 -22.95 -21.35 -14.41
C ASN A 53 -21.87 -20.52 -15.12
N GLU A 54 -21.56 -20.85 -16.37
CA GLU A 54 -20.46 -20.24 -17.13
C GLU A 54 -20.61 -18.72 -17.29
N ILE A 55 -21.83 -18.24 -17.58
CA ILE A 55 -22.10 -16.81 -17.75
C ILE A 55 -21.90 -16.08 -16.42
N LEU A 56 -22.43 -16.64 -15.33
CA LEU A 56 -22.30 -16.02 -14.01
C LEU A 56 -20.83 -16.01 -13.54
N LYS A 57 -20.09 -17.09 -13.75
CA LYS A 57 -18.65 -17.15 -13.48
C LYS A 57 -17.88 -16.10 -14.27
N LEU A 58 -18.17 -15.96 -15.56
CA LEU A 58 -17.55 -14.97 -16.42
C LEU A 58 -17.83 -13.55 -15.92
N VAL A 59 -19.06 -13.25 -15.51
CA VAL A 59 -19.43 -11.94 -14.95
C VAL A 59 -18.67 -11.69 -13.65
N LEU A 60 -18.65 -12.65 -12.72
CA LEU A 60 -17.97 -12.51 -11.43
C LEU A 60 -16.45 -12.34 -11.60
N SER A 61 -15.82 -13.15 -12.44
CA SER A 61 -14.37 -13.06 -12.69
C SER A 61 -13.99 -11.77 -13.43
N SER A 62 -14.84 -11.32 -14.36
CA SER A 62 -14.64 -10.04 -15.06
C SER A 62 -14.74 -8.86 -14.11
N LEU A 63 -15.77 -8.82 -13.24
CA LEU A 63 -15.92 -7.78 -12.23
C LEU A 63 -14.76 -7.78 -11.23
N GLN A 64 -14.32 -8.96 -10.79
CA GLN A 64 -13.14 -9.09 -9.94
C GLN A 64 -11.90 -8.51 -10.63
N THR A 65 -11.68 -8.82 -11.91
CA THR A 65 -10.55 -8.30 -12.69
C THR A 65 -10.62 -6.79 -12.84
N ILE A 66 -11.77 -6.23 -13.24
CA ILE A 66 -11.97 -4.79 -13.41
C ILE A 66 -11.69 -4.04 -12.11
N THR A 67 -12.24 -4.52 -10.99
CA THR A 67 -12.04 -3.88 -9.67
C THR A 67 -10.60 -4.01 -9.17
N SER A 68 -9.93 -5.13 -9.46
CA SER A 68 -8.54 -5.35 -9.07
C SER A 68 -7.59 -4.32 -9.70
N ILE A 69 -7.85 -3.85 -10.93
CA ILE A 69 -7.01 -2.84 -11.59
C ILE A 69 -7.00 -1.54 -10.79
N VAL A 70 -8.14 -1.10 -10.26
CA VAL A 70 -8.21 0.11 -9.46
C VAL A 70 -7.50 -0.09 -8.12
N PHE A 71 -7.66 -1.26 -7.49
CA PHE A 71 -6.96 -1.64 -6.26
C PHE A 71 -5.45 -1.67 -6.42
N ASN A 72 -4.95 -2.23 -7.51
CA ASN A 72 -3.51 -2.33 -7.78
C ASN A 72 -2.87 -0.95 -8.06
N ASN A 73 -3.67 0.10 -8.24
CA ASN A 73 -3.23 1.47 -8.47
C ASN A 73 -3.54 2.41 -7.30
N ILE A 74 -3.82 1.89 -6.09
CA ILE A 74 -4.00 2.66 -4.86
C ILE A 74 -2.93 3.76 -4.68
N PRO A 75 -1.61 3.49 -4.83
CA PRO A 75 -0.62 4.53 -4.63
C PRO A 75 -0.76 5.72 -5.59
N LEU A 76 -1.10 5.47 -6.86
CA LEU A 76 -1.32 6.53 -7.85
C LEU A 76 -2.57 7.37 -7.49
N LEU A 77 -3.65 6.70 -7.07
CA LEU A 77 -4.87 7.38 -6.61
C LEU A 77 -4.59 8.24 -5.38
N PHE A 78 -3.76 7.75 -4.44
CA PHE A 78 -3.31 8.53 -3.29
C PHE A 78 -2.45 9.73 -3.70
N ALA A 79 -1.55 9.59 -4.69
CA ALA A 79 -0.77 10.73 -5.20
C ALA A 79 -1.69 11.86 -5.66
N MET A 80 -2.68 11.52 -6.49
CA MET A 80 -3.64 12.46 -7.04
C MET A 80 -4.54 13.06 -5.96
N GLY A 81 -5.11 12.23 -5.08
CA GLY A 81 -6.01 12.68 -4.01
C GLY A 81 -5.33 13.60 -3.00
N VAL A 82 -4.11 13.24 -2.58
CA VAL A 82 -3.29 14.06 -1.67
C VAL A 82 -2.93 15.39 -2.34
N ALA A 83 -2.49 15.39 -3.60
CA ALA A 83 -2.20 16.63 -4.31
C ALA A 83 -3.43 17.54 -4.41
N GLN A 84 -4.59 16.99 -4.75
CA GLN A 84 -5.85 17.73 -4.85
C GLN A 84 -6.28 18.34 -3.51
N GLY A 85 -6.13 17.59 -2.42
CA GLY A 85 -6.55 18.02 -1.08
C GLY A 85 -5.55 18.96 -0.41
N MET A 86 -4.26 18.84 -0.71
CA MET A 86 -3.19 19.61 -0.07
C MET A 86 -2.81 20.89 -0.82
N ALA A 87 -2.92 20.92 -2.15
CA ALA A 87 -2.60 22.10 -2.93
C ALA A 87 -3.62 23.22 -2.68
N LYS A 88 -3.13 24.44 -2.45
CA LYS A 88 -3.98 25.64 -2.32
C LYS A 88 -4.19 26.33 -3.67
N ASN A 89 -3.18 26.27 -4.54
CA ASN A 89 -3.17 26.88 -5.87
C ASN A 89 -2.98 25.81 -6.94
N GLU A 90 -3.52 26.08 -8.14
CA GLU A 90 -3.33 25.23 -9.32
C GLU A 90 -3.58 23.73 -9.09
N LYS A 91 -4.66 23.40 -8.36
CA LYS A 91 -4.96 22.02 -7.93
C LYS A 91 -4.90 21.00 -9.06
N GLY A 92 -5.50 21.30 -10.22
CA GLY A 92 -5.46 20.40 -11.38
C GLY A 92 -4.03 20.11 -11.89
N ILE A 93 -3.15 21.12 -11.83
CA ILE A 93 -1.75 20.97 -12.24
C ILE A 93 -0.95 20.26 -11.14
N ALA A 94 -1.26 20.48 -9.87
CA ALA A 94 -0.69 19.73 -8.76
C ALA A 94 -1.03 18.22 -8.89
N VAL A 95 -2.28 17.89 -9.21
CA VAL A 95 -2.72 16.51 -9.46
C VAL A 95 -1.94 15.89 -10.63
N PHE A 96 -1.87 16.57 -11.77
CA PHE A 96 -1.08 16.11 -12.92
C PHE A 96 0.40 15.90 -12.54
N SER A 97 0.99 16.86 -11.82
CA SER A 97 2.37 16.81 -11.37
C SER A 97 2.64 15.66 -10.39
N SER A 98 1.65 15.28 -9.56
CA SER A 98 1.77 14.14 -8.65
C SER A 98 1.78 12.80 -9.38
N ALA A 99 1.06 12.66 -10.50
CA ALA A 99 1.13 11.46 -11.32
C ALA A 99 2.50 11.34 -11.98
N VAL A 100 3.00 12.45 -12.55
CA VAL A 100 4.36 12.53 -13.14
C VAL A 100 5.42 12.25 -12.07
N GLY A 101 5.28 12.85 -10.89
CA GLY A 101 6.19 12.64 -9.76
C GLY A 101 6.22 11.18 -9.30
N TYR A 102 5.06 10.51 -9.28
CA TYR A 102 4.96 9.11 -8.88
C TYR A 102 5.63 8.19 -9.91
N LEU A 103 5.41 8.42 -11.21
CA LEU A 103 6.12 7.71 -12.27
C LEU A 103 7.64 7.91 -12.15
N THR A 104 8.06 9.16 -11.96
CA THR A 104 9.49 9.51 -11.79
C THR A 104 10.11 8.77 -10.60
N LEU A 105 9.40 8.75 -9.47
CA LEU A 105 9.84 8.05 -8.27
C LEU A 105 10.09 6.55 -8.54
N ASN A 106 9.14 5.87 -9.21
CA ASN A 106 9.24 4.46 -9.55
C ASN A 106 10.41 4.18 -10.51
N VAL A 107 10.59 5.02 -11.54
CA VAL A 107 11.70 4.91 -12.50
C VAL A 107 13.05 5.09 -11.80
N VAL A 108 13.18 6.12 -10.96
CA VAL A 108 14.45 6.41 -10.27
C VAL A 108 14.82 5.28 -9.31
N MET A 109 13.87 4.76 -8.55
CA MET A 109 14.10 3.58 -7.70
C MET A 109 14.50 2.36 -8.55
N SER A 110 13.86 2.13 -9.71
CA SER A 110 14.24 1.06 -10.64
C SER A 110 15.67 1.21 -11.14
N VAL A 111 16.07 2.42 -11.53
CA VAL A 111 17.45 2.75 -11.94
C VAL A 111 18.44 2.49 -10.81
N TYR A 112 18.11 2.89 -9.58
CA TYR A 112 18.94 2.61 -8.40
C TYR A 112 19.14 1.10 -8.21
N LEU A 113 18.05 0.32 -8.24
CA LEU A 113 18.12 -1.13 -8.03
C LEU A 113 18.99 -1.81 -9.09
N LYS A 114 18.87 -1.40 -10.36
CA LYS A 114 19.73 -1.90 -11.46
C LYS A 114 21.19 -1.51 -11.26
N ALA A 115 21.45 -0.24 -10.98
CA ALA A 115 22.81 0.28 -10.83
C ALA A 115 23.56 -0.32 -9.64
N THR A 116 22.84 -0.70 -8.58
CA THR A 116 23.41 -1.31 -7.37
C THR A 116 23.41 -2.84 -7.39
N GLY A 117 22.89 -3.47 -8.45
CA GLY A 117 22.77 -4.93 -8.53
C GLY A 117 21.78 -5.55 -7.54
N THR A 118 20.87 -4.74 -6.97
CA THR A 118 19.87 -5.18 -5.98
C THR A 118 18.51 -5.48 -6.60
N MET A 119 18.35 -5.31 -7.91
CA MET A 119 17.15 -5.74 -8.62
C MET A 119 17.05 -7.26 -8.62
N ALA A 120 15.98 -7.78 -8.02
CA ALA A 120 15.74 -9.21 -7.90
C ALA A 120 15.13 -9.80 -9.18
N ASP A 121 15.27 -11.12 -9.36
CA ASP A 121 14.51 -11.84 -10.37
C ASP A 121 13.00 -11.70 -10.11
N VAL A 122 12.20 -11.64 -11.18
CA VAL A 122 10.75 -11.45 -11.09
C VAL A 122 10.07 -12.52 -10.23
N ALA A 123 10.59 -13.76 -10.24
CA ALA A 123 10.05 -14.87 -9.45
C ALA A 123 10.17 -14.64 -7.93
N VAL A 124 11.19 -13.90 -7.48
CA VAL A 124 11.48 -13.64 -6.06
C VAL A 124 11.33 -12.18 -5.67
N ALA A 125 10.98 -11.29 -6.61
CA ALA A 125 10.87 -9.85 -6.39
C ALA A 125 9.98 -9.49 -5.18
N ALA A 126 8.85 -10.17 -5.03
CA ALA A 126 7.93 -9.93 -3.92
C ALA A 126 8.56 -10.20 -2.54
N GLN A 127 9.50 -11.17 -2.46
CA GLN A 127 10.18 -11.55 -1.22
C GLN A 127 11.15 -10.46 -0.73
N VAL A 128 11.61 -9.59 -1.63
CA VAL A 128 12.50 -8.45 -1.29
C VAL A 128 11.78 -7.10 -1.35
N GLY A 129 10.44 -7.11 -1.35
CA GLY A 129 9.63 -5.89 -1.43
C GLY A 129 9.67 -5.20 -2.79
N GLN A 130 10.05 -5.91 -3.85
CA GLN A 130 10.00 -5.43 -5.22
C GLN A 130 8.77 -5.93 -5.97
N GLY A 131 8.43 -5.25 -7.05
CA GLY A 131 7.44 -5.73 -8.02
C GLY A 131 7.16 -4.70 -9.09
N THR A 132 6.17 -5.01 -9.93
CA THR A 132 5.86 -4.19 -11.10
C THR A 132 4.78 -3.18 -10.77
N VAL A 133 5.10 -1.90 -10.95
CA VAL A 133 4.19 -0.76 -10.79
C VAL A 133 4.16 -0.01 -12.11
N LEU A 134 2.99 0.08 -12.77
CA LEU A 134 2.82 0.78 -14.06
C LEU A 134 3.85 0.34 -15.13
N GLY A 135 4.16 -0.96 -15.18
CA GLY A 135 5.13 -1.55 -16.11
C GLY A 135 6.61 -1.40 -15.69
N ILE A 136 6.88 -0.86 -14.50
CA ILE A 136 8.24 -0.63 -13.99
C ILE A 136 8.51 -1.56 -12.81
N GLN A 137 9.53 -2.42 -12.91
CA GLN A 137 10.01 -3.17 -11.74
C GLN A 137 10.75 -2.23 -10.79
N THR A 138 10.24 -2.12 -9.57
CA THR A 138 10.68 -1.14 -8.57
C THR A 138 10.36 -1.60 -7.15
N LEU A 139 10.73 -0.81 -6.14
CA LEU A 139 10.31 -1.08 -4.76
C LEU A 139 8.82 -0.78 -4.58
N LYS A 140 8.10 -1.74 -4.01
CA LYS A 140 6.69 -1.59 -3.64
C LYS A 140 6.58 -0.89 -2.29
N ILE A 141 6.74 0.43 -2.31
CA ILE A 141 6.54 1.29 -1.14
C ILE A 141 5.06 1.63 -0.88
N GLU A 142 4.15 0.98 -1.60
CA GLU A 142 2.69 1.09 -1.40
C GLU A 142 2.21 2.54 -1.44
N ALA A 143 1.14 2.88 -0.70
CA ALA A 143 0.56 4.21 -0.70
C ALA A 143 1.52 5.32 -0.23
N LEU A 144 2.64 4.99 0.44
CA LEU A 144 3.67 5.95 0.83
C LEU A 144 4.26 6.66 -0.40
N GLY A 145 4.55 5.93 -1.49
CA GLY A 145 5.06 6.52 -2.72
C GLY A 145 4.09 7.54 -3.32
N GLY A 146 2.79 7.23 -3.22
CA GLY A 146 1.72 8.14 -3.58
C GLY A 146 1.69 9.40 -2.71
N LEU A 147 1.69 9.23 -1.39
CA LEU A 147 1.72 10.31 -0.40
C LEU A 147 2.89 11.27 -0.61
N ILE A 148 4.10 10.73 -0.78
CA ILE A 148 5.31 11.52 -1.07
C ILE A 148 5.10 12.33 -2.34
N SER A 149 4.63 11.68 -3.41
CA SER A 149 4.40 12.36 -4.69
C SER A 149 3.36 13.48 -4.59
N GLY A 150 2.22 13.20 -3.97
CA GLY A 150 1.15 14.17 -3.79
C GLY A 150 1.56 15.37 -2.95
N LEU A 151 2.29 15.14 -1.84
CA LEU A 151 2.77 16.21 -0.96
C LEU A 151 3.82 17.10 -1.64
N VAL A 152 4.77 16.51 -2.37
CA VAL A 152 5.77 17.29 -3.12
C VAL A 152 5.09 18.10 -4.21
N ALA A 153 4.22 17.49 -5.02
CA ALA A 153 3.50 18.18 -6.09
C ALA A 153 2.65 19.34 -5.57
N ALA A 154 1.92 19.14 -4.45
CA ALA A 154 1.15 20.19 -3.81
C ALA A 154 2.05 21.35 -3.34
N LYS A 155 3.17 21.03 -2.68
CA LYS A 155 4.11 22.04 -2.18
C LYS A 155 4.80 22.81 -3.31
N VAL A 156 5.15 22.12 -4.40
CA VAL A 156 5.74 22.73 -5.60
C VAL A 156 4.71 23.64 -6.28
N ALA A 157 3.45 23.21 -6.41
CA ALA A 157 2.38 24.01 -6.98
C ALA A 157 2.19 25.32 -6.20
N ASP A 158 2.03 25.22 -4.88
CA ASP A 158 1.82 26.39 -4.02
C ASP A 158 3.01 27.36 -4.03
N ARG A 159 4.23 26.85 -4.23
CA ARG A 159 5.45 27.66 -4.23
C ARG A 159 5.78 28.29 -5.59
N PHE A 160 5.56 27.56 -6.69
CA PHE A 160 6.12 27.90 -8.00
C PHE A 160 5.08 28.21 -9.09
N TYR A 161 3.78 28.21 -8.78
CA TYR A 161 2.74 28.49 -9.78
C TYR A 161 2.87 29.86 -10.50
N ARG A 162 3.58 30.82 -9.89
CA ARG A 162 3.90 32.14 -10.46
C ARG A 162 5.39 32.36 -10.69
N LEU A 163 6.17 31.29 -10.86
CA LEU A 163 7.61 31.40 -11.09
C LEU A 163 7.90 32.16 -12.39
N GLU A 164 8.64 33.26 -12.31
CA GLU A 164 9.12 33.99 -13.48
C GLU A 164 10.56 33.57 -13.81
N LEU A 165 10.83 33.30 -15.09
CA LEU A 165 12.14 32.88 -15.58
C LEU A 165 12.66 33.90 -16.61
N PRO A 166 14.00 33.98 -16.80
CA PRO A 166 14.59 34.82 -17.84
C PRO A 166 14.02 34.51 -19.23
N LEU A 167 14.13 35.46 -20.17
CA LEU A 167 13.51 35.38 -21.50
C LEU A 167 13.78 34.05 -22.23
N ALA A 168 15.01 33.53 -22.14
CA ALA A 168 15.41 32.26 -22.75
C ALA A 168 14.63 31.03 -22.22
N PHE A 169 14.12 31.10 -21.00
CA PHE A 169 13.38 30.02 -20.33
C PHE A 169 11.93 30.38 -19.99
N ALA A 170 11.43 31.53 -20.45
CA ALA A 170 10.11 32.06 -20.10
C ALA A 170 8.97 31.06 -20.43
N PHE A 171 9.16 30.21 -21.44
CA PHE A 171 8.21 29.14 -21.78
C PHE A 171 7.93 28.19 -20.62
N PHE A 172 8.95 27.92 -19.77
CA PHE A 172 8.86 27.01 -18.63
C PHE A 172 8.38 27.70 -17.34
N GLY A 173 8.09 29.01 -17.39
CA GLY A 173 7.61 29.78 -16.25
C GLY A 173 6.17 29.45 -15.84
N GLY A 174 5.78 30.01 -14.69
CA GLY A 174 4.47 29.90 -14.08
C GLY A 174 4.08 28.45 -13.82
N LYS A 175 2.85 28.11 -14.18
CA LYS A 175 2.26 26.81 -13.87
C LYS A 175 2.96 25.63 -14.54
N LYS A 176 3.60 25.84 -15.70
CA LYS A 176 4.33 24.81 -16.44
C LYS A 176 5.60 24.35 -15.72
N SER A 177 6.14 25.19 -14.83
CA SER A 177 7.29 24.83 -14.00
C SER A 177 6.96 23.74 -12.98
N ILE A 178 5.68 23.59 -12.59
CA ILE A 178 5.27 22.72 -11.48
C ILE A 178 5.59 21.23 -11.78
N PRO A 179 5.19 20.63 -12.92
CA PRO A 179 5.61 19.27 -13.25
C PRO A 179 7.13 19.10 -13.36
N ILE A 180 7.83 20.09 -13.91
CA ILE A 180 9.28 20.04 -14.14
C ILE A 180 10.03 20.00 -12.81
N ILE A 181 9.69 20.92 -11.90
CA ILE A 181 10.30 20.98 -10.57
C ILE A 181 9.92 19.73 -9.78
N THR A 182 8.69 19.24 -9.88
CA THR A 182 8.26 18.01 -9.21
C THR A 182 9.09 16.81 -9.69
N PHE A 183 9.30 16.66 -11.00
CA PHE A 183 10.19 15.66 -11.58
C PHE A 183 11.60 15.75 -10.99
N VAL A 184 12.20 16.94 -11.00
CA VAL A 184 13.56 17.15 -10.47
C VAL A 184 13.63 16.83 -8.97
N CYS A 185 12.62 17.20 -8.18
CA CYS A 185 12.57 16.88 -6.76
C CYS A 185 12.44 15.37 -6.49
N MET A 186 11.79 14.62 -7.38
CA MET A 186 11.62 13.17 -7.20
C MET A 186 12.89 12.37 -7.45
N ILE A 187 13.86 12.90 -8.19
CA ILE A 187 15.14 12.22 -8.43
C ILE A 187 15.91 11.96 -7.12
N PRO A 188 16.30 12.97 -6.32
CA PRO A 188 17.01 12.69 -5.07
C PRO A 188 16.15 11.89 -4.09
N ILE A 189 14.83 12.11 -4.05
CA ILE A 189 13.92 11.34 -3.18
C ILE A 189 13.94 9.85 -3.57
N GLY A 190 13.81 9.53 -4.85
CA GLY A 190 13.81 8.15 -5.36
C GLY A 190 15.15 7.44 -5.20
N LEU A 191 16.26 8.17 -5.11
CA LEU A 191 17.58 7.60 -4.80
C LEU A 191 17.74 7.27 -3.30
N VAL A 192 17.11 8.07 -2.43
CA VAL A 192 17.20 7.91 -0.97
C VAL A 192 16.26 6.81 -0.46
N ILE A 193 15.08 6.65 -1.04
CA ILE A 193 14.08 5.67 -0.56
C ILE A 193 14.63 4.23 -0.51
N PRO A 194 15.31 3.68 -1.53
CA PRO A 194 15.86 2.33 -1.47
C PRO A 194 16.84 2.11 -0.32
N VAL A 195 17.62 3.14 0.02
CA VAL A 195 18.55 3.10 1.16
C VAL A 195 17.77 2.99 2.48
N ILE A 196 16.76 3.85 2.67
CA ILE A 196 15.88 3.82 3.85
C ILE A 196 15.13 2.49 3.93
N TRP A 197 14.66 1.98 2.80
CA TRP A 197 13.95 0.71 2.71
C TRP A 197 14.79 -0.47 3.17
N ASN A 198 16.05 -0.53 2.74
CA ASN A 198 16.97 -1.57 3.17
C ASN A 198 17.20 -1.51 4.69
N VAL A 199 17.48 -0.31 5.22
CA VAL A 199 17.66 -0.11 6.67
C VAL A 199 16.41 -0.53 7.45
N LEU A 200 15.22 -0.15 6.99
CA LEU A 200 13.95 -0.54 7.61
C LEU A 200 13.76 -2.06 7.60
N THR A 201 14.06 -2.70 6.47
CA THR A 201 13.92 -4.16 6.32
C THR A 201 14.88 -4.90 7.24
N SER A 202 16.16 -4.53 7.24
CA SER A 202 17.16 -5.11 8.15
C SER A 202 16.79 -4.90 9.62
N PHE A 203 16.29 -3.71 9.97
CA PHE A 203 15.81 -3.43 11.33
C PHE A 203 14.65 -4.35 11.71
N LEU A 204 13.63 -4.48 10.86
CA LEU A 204 12.47 -5.33 11.13
C LEU A 204 12.83 -6.82 11.23
N ILE A 205 13.79 -7.29 10.42
CA ILE A 205 14.34 -8.65 10.55
C ILE A 205 15.07 -8.80 11.89
N SER A 206 15.86 -7.81 12.32
CA SER A 206 16.58 -7.87 13.60
C SER A 206 15.67 -7.97 14.82
N ILE A 207 14.45 -7.42 14.73
CA ILE A 207 13.42 -7.49 15.78
C ILE A 207 12.34 -8.53 15.51
N SER A 208 12.57 -9.44 14.55
CA SER A 208 11.64 -10.53 14.20
C SER A 208 11.22 -11.37 15.40
N PHE A 209 12.13 -11.61 16.35
CA PHE A 209 11.86 -12.32 17.60
C PHE A 209 10.73 -11.68 18.44
N ILE A 210 10.50 -10.36 18.30
CA ILE A 210 9.38 -9.67 18.95
C ILE A 210 8.08 -10.04 18.24
N PHE A 211 8.08 -10.02 16.90
CA PHE A 211 6.92 -10.38 16.10
C PHE A 211 6.57 -11.87 16.21
N THR A 212 7.53 -12.74 16.46
CA THR A 212 7.30 -14.19 16.63
C THR A 212 7.11 -14.60 18.09
N ALA A 213 7.20 -13.66 19.04
CA ALA A 213 7.03 -13.94 20.47
C ALA A 213 5.62 -14.50 20.76
N PRO A 214 5.51 -15.64 21.49
CA PRO A 214 4.23 -16.19 21.89
C PRO A 214 3.38 -15.16 22.64
N TYR A 215 2.06 -15.14 22.35
CA TYR A 215 1.03 -14.31 22.99
C TYR A 215 1.13 -12.78 22.81
N VAL A 216 2.34 -12.22 22.63
CA VAL A 216 2.57 -10.76 22.58
C VAL A 216 2.93 -10.27 21.18
N GLY A 217 3.54 -11.10 20.34
CA GLY A 217 4.01 -10.69 19.00
C GLY A 217 2.88 -10.18 18.10
N ASN A 218 1.71 -10.81 18.14
CA ASN A 218 0.55 -10.38 17.37
C ASN A 218 0.02 -9.02 17.84
N ALA A 219 0.06 -8.74 19.14
CA ALA A 219 -0.37 -7.47 19.73
C ALA A 219 0.57 -6.34 19.32
N VAL A 220 1.89 -6.58 19.34
CA VAL A 220 2.89 -5.63 18.86
C VAL A 220 2.70 -5.36 17.36
N TYR A 221 2.58 -6.43 16.56
CA TYR A 221 2.33 -6.32 15.12
C TYR A 221 1.09 -5.49 14.82
N TYR A 222 -0.07 -5.78 15.43
CA TYR A 222 -1.28 -5.01 15.15
C TYR A 222 -1.26 -3.59 15.68
N THR A 223 -0.54 -3.34 16.78
CA THR A 223 -0.34 -1.97 17.28
C THR A 223 0.43 -1.14 16.27
N LEU A 224 1.56 -1.66 15.78
CA LEU A 224 2.34 -1.00 14.74
C LEU A 224 1.57 -0.91 13.42
N ASN A 225 0.92 -1.99 12.99
CA ASN A 225 0.12 -2.02 11.77
C ASN A 225 -0.93 -0.91 11.79
N ARG A 226 -1.68 -0.74 12.89
CA ARG A 226 -2.67 0.33 13.02
C ARG A 226 -2.08 1.73 13.07
N ALA A 227 -0.98 1.91 13.79
CA ALA A 227 -0.29 3.20 13.83
C ALA A 227 0.16 3.65 12.43
N LEU A 228 0.44 2.68 11.54
CA LEU A 228 0.90 2.92 10.17
C LEU A 228 -0.24 3.06 9.13
N ILE A 229 -1.51 2.85 9.51
CA ILE A 229 -2.66 2.99 8.59
C ILE A 229 -2.73 4.39 7.96
N PRO A 230 -2.65 5.51 8.72
CA PRO A 230 -2.76 6.86 8.16
C PRO A 230 -1.70 7.20 7.11
N PHE A 231 -0.57 6.49 7.13
CA PHE A 231 0.55 6.68 6.21
C PHE A 231 0.57 5.64 5.09
N GLY A 232 -0.39 4.71 5.05
CA GLY A 232 -0.38 3.59 4.10
C GLY A 232 0.75 2.57 4.32
N LEU A 233 1.61 2.79 5.31
CA LEU A 233 2.77 1.96 5.64
C LEU A 233 2.41 0.62 6.28
N HIS A 234 1.16 0.44 6.68
CA HIS A 234 0.67 -0.83 7.21
C HIS A 234 0.74 -1.97 6.19
N HIS A 235 0.62 -1.68 4.88
CA HIS A 235 0.84 -2.67 3.81
C HIS A 235 2.31 -3.04 3.64
N VAL A 236 3.23 -2.10 3.89
CA VAL A 236 4.68 -2.37 3.93
C VAL A 236 5.00 -3.33 5.08
N LEU A 237 4.57 -2.99 6.30
CA LEU A 237 4.78 -3.85 7.47
C LEU A 237 4.17 -5.25 7.26
N ALA A 238 2.93 -5.30 6.74
CA ALA A 238 2.26 -6.57 6.45
C ALA A 238 3.02 -7.39 5.39
N SER A 239 3.52 -6.76 4.32
CA SER A 239 4.28 -7.47 3.28
C SER A 239 5.58 -8.03 3.83
N LEU A 240 6.31 -7.26 4.64
CA LEU A 240 7.56 -7.73 5.26
C LEU A 240 7.31 -8.94 6.16
N VAL A 241 6.29 -8.92 7.02
CA VAL A 241 5.96 -10.07 7.88
C VAL A 241 5.42 -11.26 7.06
N ARG A 242 4.74 -11.02 5.94
CA ARG A 242 4.15 -12.10 5.13
C ARG A 242 5.15 -12.84 4.27
N PHE A 243 6.17 -12.16 3.76
CA PHE A 243 7.05 -12.67 2.70
C PHE A 243 8.52 -12.78 3.09
N THR A 244 8.92 -12.26 4.26
CA THR A 244 10.33 -12.28 4.70
C THR A 244 10.47 -13.00 6.04
N GLU A 245 11.71 -13.26 6.42
CA GLU A 245 12.10 -13.82 7.72
C GLU A 245 11.62 -12.98 8.92
N ALA A 246 11.22 -11.72 8.71
CA ALA A 246 10.57 -10.92 9.75
C ALA A 246 9.31 -11.59 10.31
N GLY A 247 8.65 -12.44 9.52
CA GLY A 247 7.53 -13.29 9.95
C GLY A 247 7.91 -14.71 10.38
N GLY A 248 9.20 -15.03 10.45
CA GLY A 248 9.73 -16.35 10.75
C GLY A 248 9.94 -17.25 9.54
N THR A 249 10.59 -18.38 9.77
CA THR A 249 10.80 -19.48 8.82
C THR A 249 10.18 -20.75 9.38
N TYR A 250 9.52 -21.53 8.51
CA TYR A 250 8.71 -22.68 8.90
C TYR A 250 9.12 -23.90 8.08
N MET A 251 9.43 -24.99 8.76
CA MET A 251 9.75 -26.27 8.11
C MET A 251 8.48 -27.11 7.99
N ILE A 252 8.08 -27.41 6.76
CA ILE A 252 6.87 -28.18 6.45
C ILE A 252 7.26 -29.30 5.48
N ASN A 253 7.15 -30.55 5.91
CA ASN A 253 7.55 -31.75 5.14
C ASN A 253 8.99 -31.69 4.59
N GLY A 254 9.92 -31.10 5.34
CA GLY A 254 11.33 -30.96 4.92
C GLY A 254 11.58 -29.82 3.92
N THR A 255 10.56 -29.04 3.56
CA THR A 255 10.68 -27.82 2.76
C THR A 255 10.58 -26.60 3.66
N GLU A 256 11.50 -25.65 3.47
CA GLU A 256 11.49 -24.38 4.19
C GLU A 256 10.56 -23.36 3.51
N TYR A 257 9.67 -22.75 4.30
CA TYR A 257 8.79 -21.67 3.89
C TYR A 257 9.12 -20.41 4.68
N VAL A 258 9.55 -19.36 3.98
CA VAL A 258 9.89 -18.06 4.56
C VAL A 258 8.65 -17.17 4.63
N GLY A 259 8.40 -16.59 5.80
CA GLY A 259 7.29 -15.66 6.04
C GLY A 259 5.95 -16.35 6.26
N ILE A 260 5.06 -15.65 6.96
CA ILE A 260 3.79 -16.21 7.44
C ILE A 260 2.88 -16.64 6.31
N LEU A 261 2.83 -15.89 5.20
CA LEU A 261 1.86 -16.14 4.14
C LEU A 261 2.19 -17.40 3.35
N ASN A 262 3.47 -17.63 3.05
CA ASN A 262 3.90 -18.81 2.29
C ASN A 262 3.61 -20.10 3.08
N ALA A 263 3.96 -20.12 4.36
CA ALA A 263 3.64 -21.24 5.25
C ALA A 263 2.12 -21.46 5.39
N THR A 264 1.34 -20.37 5.52
CA THR A 264 -0.12 -20.46 5.60
C THR A 264 -0.72 -21.04 4.32
N ASN A 265 -0.26 -20.59 3.15
CA ASN A 265 -0.80 -21.04 1.87
C ASN A 265 -0.54 -22.53 1.63
N GLU A 266 0.65 -23.02 1.98
CA GLU A 266 0.97 -24.45 1.91
C GLU A 266 -0.01 -25.28 2.76
N ILE A 267 -0.18 -24.88 4.03
CA ILE A 267 -1.05 -25.61 4.95
C ILE A 267 -2.52 -25.51 4.51
N LEU A 268 -2.96 -24.33 4.06
CA LEU A 268 -4.35 -24.06 3.75
C LEU A 268 -4.80 -24.71 2.44
N PHE A 269 -3.98 -24.66 1.39
CA PHE A 269 -4.39 -25.05 0.04
C PHE A 269 -3.86 -26.42 -0.40
N ASN A 270 -2.73 -26.88 0.15
CA ASN A 270 -2.12 -28.15 -0.26
C ASN A 270 -2.32 -29.26 0.77
N LEU A 271 -2.15 -28.95 2.07
CA LEU A 271 -2.22 -29.97 3.13
C LEU A 271 -3.60 -30.13 3.76
N GLY A 272 -4.29 -29.01 4.00
CA GLY A 272 -5.63 -28.98 4.59
C GLY A 272 -5.70 -29.34 6.08
N PRO A 273 -6.92 -29.44 6.64
CA PRO A 273 -7.17 -29.54 8.08
C PRO A 273 -6.80 -30.86 8.73
N THR A 274 -6.54 -31.90 7.94
CA THR A 274 -6.14 -33.22 8.42
C THR A 274 -4.65 -33.30 8.73
N SER A 275 -3.85 -32.35 8.24
CA SER A 275 -2.41 -32.28 8.47
C SER A 275 -2.06 -31.92 9.91
N GLU A 276 -0.94 -32.43 10.42
CA GLU A 276 -0.44 -32.07 11.76
C GLU A 276 -0.12 -30.57 11.87
N TYR A 277 0.38 -29.97 10.79
CA TYR A 277 0.72 -28.55 10.73
C TYR A 277 -0.49 -27.64 10.88
N TRP A 278 -1.69 -28.14 10.54
CA TRP A 278 -2.92 -27.36 10.74
C TRP A 278 -3.13 -27.01 12.20
N LYS A 279 -3.03 -27.98 13.10
CA LYS A 279 -3.19 -27.73 14.54
C LYS A 279 -1.99 -26.99 15.14
N GLN A 280 -0.79 -27.28 14.66
CA GLN A 280 0.45 -26.75 15.21
C GLN A 280 0.70 -25.28 14.83
N LEU A 281 0.47 -24.90 13.57
CA LEU A 281 0.91 -23.61 13.03
C LEU A 281 -0.23 -22.65 12.68
N MET A 282 -1.38 -23.12 12.20
CA MET A 282 -2.45 -22.23 11.71
C MET A 282 -2.98 -21.23 12.76
N PRO A 283 -3.18 -21.58 14.04
CA PRO A 283 -3.62 -20.60 15.04
C PRO A 283 -2.66 -19.41 15.17
N THR A 284 -1.35 -19.69 15.11
CA THR A 284 -0.30 -18.66 15.19
C THR A 284 -0.21 -17.88 13.88
N LEU A 285 -0.10 -18.56 12.74
CA LEU A 285 0.09 -17.92 11.43
C LEU A 285 -1.09 -17.02 11.05
N THR A 286 -2.32 -17.52 11.18
CA THR A 286 -3.53 -16.77 10.81
C THR A 286 -3.80 -15.58 11.73
N SER A 287 -3.21 -15.57 12.94
CA SER A 287 -3.31 -14.44 13.85
C SER A 287 -2.65 -13.17 13.33
N TYR A 288 -1.74 -13.23 12.34
CA TYR A 288 -1.14 -12.06 11.69
C TYR A 288 -1.84 -11.66 10.37
N LEU A 289 -2.87 -12.41 9.97
CA LEU A 289 -3.55 -12.29 8.68
C LEU A 289 -4.97 -11.72 8.84
N GLY A 290 -5.85 -12.01 7.87
CA GLY A 290 -7.17 -11.39 7.78
C GLY A 290 -8.10 -11.68 8.97
N GLY A 291 -7.92 -12.82 9.66
CA GLY A 291 -8.82 -13.25 10.75
C GLY A 291 -8.95 -12.22 11.87
N ALA A 292 -7.84 -11.67 12.37
CA ALA A 292 -7.88 -10.65 13.41
C ALA A 292 -8.31 -9.26 12.89
N GLN A 293 -8.17 -8.99 11.59
CA GLN A 293 -8.75 -7.81 10.96
C GLN A 293 -10.28 -7.89 10.89
N MET A 294 -10.87 -9.06 10.67
CA MET A 294 -12.33 -9.25 10.65
C MET A 294 -12.97 -8.94 12.01
N LEU A 295 -12.37 -9.40 13.11
CA LEU A 295 -12.85 -9.08 14.47
C LEU A 295 -12.88 -7.56 14.71
N THR A 296 -11.91 -6.87 14.13
CA THR A 296 -11.82 -5.42 14.23
C THR A 296 -12.93 -4.72 13.45
N THR A 297 -13.10 -5.08 12.19
CA THR A 297 -14.03 -4.39 11.30
C THR A 297 -15.48 -4.72 11.62
N LEU A 298 -15.77 -5.94 12.08
CA LEU A 298 -17.12 -6.38 12.41
C LEU A 298 -17.59 -5.92 13.80
N PHE A 299 -16.70 -5.85 14.78
CA PHE A 299 -17.10 -5.57 16.18
C PHE A 299 -16.47 -4.29 16.72
N ARG A 300 -15.14 -4.15 16.64
CA ARG A 300 -14.43 -3.03 17.28
C ARG A 300 -14.77 -1.68 16.65
N VAL A 301 -14.74 -1.56 15.32
CA VAL A 301 -15.02 -0.30 14.62
C VAL A 301 -16.47 0.14 14.80
N PRO A 302 -17.49 -0.74 14.64
CA PRO A 302 -18.87 -0.39 14.97
C PRO A 302 -19.06 0.03 16.43
N ALA A 303 -18.42 -0.64 17.38
CA ALA A 303 -18.49 -0.25 18.79
C ALA A 303 -17.89 1.14 19.05
N ILE A 304 -16.75 1.47 18.43
CA ILE A 304 -16.16 2.82 18.50
C ILE A 304 -17.13 3.84 17.88
N GLY A 305 -17.73 3.52 16.72
CA GLY A 305 -18.71 4.38 16.06
C GLY A 305 -19.94 4.64 16.94
N LEU A 306 -20.46 3.60 17.60
CA LEU A 306 -21.56 3.71 18.54
C LEU A 306 -21.19 4.59 19.76
N ALA A 307 -19.99 4.42 20.31
CA ALA A 307 -19.50 5.25 21.40
C ALA A 307 -19.38 6.73 20.98
N MET A 308 -18.85 7.00 19.78
CA MET A 308 -18.75 8.36 19.23
C MET A 308 -20.12 8.98 18.93
N TYR A 309 -21.13 8.19 18.58
CA TYR A 309 -22.49 8.67 18.34
C TYR A 309 -23.20 9.10 19.62
N HIS A 310 -22.86 8.49 20.76
CA HIS A 310 -23.43 8.81 22.07
C HIS A 310 -22.64 9.88 22.86
N THR A 311 -21.53 10.39 22.32
CA THR A 311 -20.78 11.54 22.87
C THR A 311 -21.16 12.83 22.16
#